data_AF-A0A2A5YRP3-F1
#
_entry.id   AF-A0A2A5YRP3-F1
#
_cell.length_a   1.000
_cell.length_b   1.000
_cell.length_c   1.000
_cell.angle_alpha   90.00
_cell.angle_beta   90.00
_cell.angle_gamma   90.00
#
_symmetry.space_group_name_H-M   'P 1'
#
loop_
_entity.id
_entity.type
_entity.pdbx_description
1 polymer ?
#
loop_
_entity_poly.entity_id
_entity_poly.type
_entity_poly.pdbx_seq_one_letter_code
_entity_poly.pdbx_strand_id
1 'polypeptide(L)'
;MYSESDLQDAVTAGVLSPQAAQALRDHVARSRATSAVDEEHFRLLTGFNDIFVAIASVILLIALGWLGNSLRFGAPEHHPAFMSGLLVAAASWGLAEYFTRQRRMALPSILLLCGFVGGIAFAAGALGAQILPSAGDRAASLILSAAAAVGAIGAALHWRRFMVPITVAAGAAAAAGVLAGLVLAAFPDNDTLPFVLLLVSGIAIFLLAMRWDMTDRARLTRRSDVAFWLHLAAAPMIAHSLFHLLGVL
;
A
#
# COMPACT_ATOMS: atom_id res chain seq x y z
N MET A 1 -40.54 -3.63 5.92
CA MET A 1 -40.11 -3.04 4.64
C MET A 1 -41.15 -3.45 3.61
N TYR A 2 -41.81 -2.49 2.96
CA TYR A 2 -42.79 -2.82 1.90
C TYR A 2 -42.04 -3.06 0.59
N SER A 3 -42.48 -4.05 -0.17
CA SER A 3 -41.91 -4.45 -1.46
C SER A 3 -42.61 -3.74 -2.63
N GLU A 4 -42.02 -3.81 -3.82
CA GLU A 4 -42.64 -3.28 -5.05
C GLU A 4 -43.99 -3.97 -5.35
N SER A 5 -44.13 -5.25 -5.01
CA SER A 5 -45.41 -5.96 -5.13
C SER A 5 -46.46 -5.39 -4.19
N ASP A 6 -46.11 -5.04 -2.94
CA ASP A 6 -47.06 -4.46 -1.99
C ASP A 6 -47.57 -3.08 -2.46
N LEU A 7 -46.71 -2.29 -3.12
CA LEU A 7 -47.10 -1.01 -3.71
C LEU A 7 -48.04 -1.18 -4.90
N GLN A 8 -47.78 -2.16 -5.77
CA GLN A 8 -48.61 -2.46 -6.92
C GLN A 8 -49.99 -3.00 -6.51
N ASP A 9 -50.02 -3.84 -5.48
CA ASP A 9 -51.25 -4.40 -4.90
C ASP A 9 -52.10 -3.29 -4.26
N ALA A 10 -51.49 -2.34 -3.56
CA ALA A 10 -52.19 -1.20 -2.98
C ALA A 10 -52.78 -0.24 -4.03
N VAL A 11 -52.15 -0.09 -5.20
CA VAL A 11 -52.72 0.65 -6.34
C VAL A 11 -53.90 -0.12 -6.94
N THR A 12 -53.76 -1.43 -7.10
CA THR A 12 -54.81 -2.31 -7.65
C THR A 12 -56.04 -2.34 -6.74
N ALA A 13 -55.83 -2.35 -5.43
CA ALA A 13 -56.89 -2.29 -4.42
C ALA A 13 -57.55 -0.89 -4.29
N GLY A 14 -57.07 0.12 -5.03
CA GLY A 14 -57.58 1.49 -4.97
C GLY A 14 -57.25 2.25 -3.68
N VAL A 15 -56.40 1.67 -2.83
CA VAL A 15 -55.93 2.28 -1.58
C VAL A 15 -54.94 3.41 -1.87
N LEU A 16 -54.15 3.26 -2.95
CA LEU A 16 -53.22 4.28 -3.45
C LEU A 16 -53.55 4.66 -4.89
N SER A 17 -53.41 5.95 -5.22
CA SER A 17 -53.47 6.36 -6.62
C SER A 17 -52.16 5.99 -7.34
N PRO A 18 -52.21 5.69 -8.66
CA PRO A 18 -51.01 5.42 -9.45
C PRO A 18 -49.98 6.56 -9.38
N GLN A 19 -50.46 7.80 -9.33
CA GLN A 19 -49.60 9.00 -9.22
C GLN A 19 -48.91 9.08 -7.86
N ALA A 20 -49.61 8.76 -6.76
CA ALA A 20 -49.01 8.75 -5.43
C ALA A 20 -47.96 7.64 -5.28
N ALA A 21 -48.21 6.47 -5.86
CA ALA A 21 -47.23 5.38 -5.89
C ALA A 21 -45.98 5.73 -6.71
N GLN A 22 -46.13 6.45 -7.83
CA GLN A 22 -44.99 6.94 -8.61
C GLN A 22 -44.22 8.03 -7.86
N ALA A 23 -44.92 8.99 -7.24
CA ALA A 23 -44.29 10.04 -6.44
C ALA A 23 -43.50 9.48 -5.25
N LEU A 24 -44.01 8.40 -4.62
CA LEU A 24 -43.30 7.68 -3.56
C LEU A 24 -42.04 6.99 -4.10
N ARG A 25 -42.12 6.32 -5.26
CA ARG A 25 -40.94 5.73 -5.93
C ARG A 25 -39.87 6.79 -6.21
N ASP A 26 -40.28 7.94 -6.75
CA ASP A 26 -39.38 9.05 -7.07
C ASP A 26 -38.80 9.70 -5.81
N HIS A 27 -39.56 9.75 -4.71
CA HIS A 27 -39.06 10.21 -3.40
C HIS A 27 -38.05 9.24 -2.82
N VAL A 28 -38.35 7.93 -2.77
CA VAL A 28 -37.43 6.91 -2.25
C VAL A 28 -36.14 6.85 -3.06
N ALA A 29 -36.22 6.95 -4.40
CA ALA A 29 -35.05 7.00 -5.27
C ALA A 29 -34.15 8.21 -4.97
N ARG A 30 -34.74 9.40 -4.77
CA ARG A 30 -34.01 10.62 -4.37
C ARG A 30 -33.44 10.52 -2.96
N SER A 31 -34.22 10.05 -2.00
CA SER A 31 -33.77 9.90 -0.61
C SER A 31 -32.62 8.90 -0.49
N ARG A 32 -32.63 7.79 -1.24
CA ARG A 32 -31.47 6.87 -1.30
C ARG A 32 -30.25 7.49 -1.97
N ALA A 33 -30.42 8.33 -2.98
CA ALA A 33 -29.33 9.11 -3.55
C ALA A 33 -28.75 10.15 -2.57
N THR A 34 -29.56 10.60 -1.59
CA THR A 34 -29.14 11.57 -0.57
C THR A 34 -28.49 10.88 0.63
N SER A 35 -28.99 9.71 1.07
CA SER A 35 -28.38 8.90 2.12
C SER A 35 -27.01 8.32 1.72
N ALA A 36 -26.76 8.14 0.43
CA ALA A 36 -25.43 7.77 -0.09
C ALA A 36 -24.36 8.87 0.08
N VAL A 37 -24.75 10.09 0.47
CA VAL A 37 -23.84 11.23 0.69
C VAL A 37 -23.41 11.35 2.15
N ASP A 38 -24.12 10.73 3.10
CA ASP A 38 -23.94 10.95 4.54
C ASP A 38 -23.38 9.73 5.30
N GLU A 39 -23.13 8.62 4.61
CA GLU A 39 -22.25 7.57 5.12
C GLU A 39 -20.83 7.86 4.63
N GLU A 40 -19.88 8.07 5.55
CA GLU A 40 -18.46 7.82 5.28
C GLU A 40 -18.30 6.35 4.90
N HIS A 41 -18.65 6.02 3.66
CA HIS A 41 -18.51 4.68 3.13
C HIS A 41 -17.02 4.41 3.09
N PHE A 42 -16.53 3.60 4.04
CA PHE A 42 -15.15 3.15 4.07
C PHE A 42 -14.84 2.46 2.74
N ARG A 43 -14.25 3.20 1.79
CA ARG A 43 -13.87 2.73 0.46
C ARG A 43 -12.78 1.65 0.47
N LEU A 44 -12.45 1.09 1.64
CA LEU A 44 -11.51 -0.01 1.79
C LEU A 44 -12.11 -1.36 1.36
N LEU A 45 -13.43 -1.52 1.42
CA LEU A 45 -14.13 -2.73 0.97
C LEU A 45 -15.27 -2.33 0.04
N THR A 46 -14.97 -2.18 -1.25
CA THR A 46 -15.98 -1.89 -2.28
C THR A 46 -16.92 -3.09 -2.57
N GLY A 47 -16.60 -4.28 -2.05
CA GLY A 47 -17.47 -5.46 -2.03
C GLY A 47 -16.75 -6.74 -1.59
N PHE A 48 -17.50 -7.81 -1.29
CA PHE A 48 -16.96 -9.13 -0.89
C PHE A 48 -15.96 -9.73 -1.90
N ASN A 49 -16.11 -9.37 -3.18
CA ASN A 49 -15.17 -9.74 -4.25
C ASN A 49 -13.73 -9.27 -3.98
N ASP A 50 -13.54 -8.09 -3.38
CA ASP A 50 -12.20 -7.56 -3.09
C ASP A 50 -11.44 -8.45 -2.11
N ILE A 51 -12.16 -9.04 -1.15
CA ILE A 51 -11.60 -9.94 -0.14
C ILE A 51 -11.12 -11.24 -0.81
N PHE A 52 -11.93 -11.83 -1.69
CA PHE A 52 -11.52 -13.05 -2.39
C PHE A 52 -10.31 -12.82 -3.29
N VAL A 53 -10.31 -11.73 -4.06
CA VAL A 53 -9.17 -11.38 -4.92
C VAL A 53 -7.92 -11.12 -4.08
N ALA A 54 -8.06 -10.43 -2.93
CA ALA A 54 -6.96 -10.20 -2.00
C ALA A 54 -6.38 -11.52 -1.46
N ILE A 55 -7.21 -12.43 -0.95
CA ILE A 55 -6.79 -13.73 -0.44
C ILE A 55 -6.11 -14.55 -1.54
N ALA A 56 -6.73 -14.64 -2.72
CA ALA A 56 -6.17 -15.35 -3.86
C ALA A 56 -4.81 -14.76 -4.29
N SER A 57 -4.69 -13.43 -4.29
CA SER A 57 -3.43 -12.75 -4.60
C SER A 57 -2.36 -13.07 -3.55
N VAL A 58 -2.68 -13.05 -2.25
CA VAL A 58 -1.73 -13.39 -1.19
C VAL A 58 -1.23 -14.82 -1.35
N ILE A 59 -2.13 -15.79 -1.54
CA ILE A 59 -1.76 -17.21 -1.73
C ILE A 59 -0.86 -17.36 -2.96
N LEU A 60 -1.22 -16.73 -4.08
CA LEU A 60 -0.44 -16.75 -5.31
C LEU A 60 0.96 -16.12 -5.12
N LEU A 61 1.04 -14.96 -4.49
CA LEU A 61 2.32 -14.27 -4.27
C LEU A 61 3.22 -15.07 -3.33
N ILE A 62 2.67 -15.69 -2.29
CA ILE A 62 3.43 -16.61 -1.42
C ILE A 62 3.96 -17.78 -2.26
N ALA A 63 3.10 -18.45 -3.03
CA ALA A 63 3.51 -19.57 -3.89
C ALA A 63 4.61 -19.17 -4.88
N LEU A 64 4.51 -17.98 -5.49
CA LEU A 64 5.54 -17.45 -6.38
C LEU A 64 6.85 -17.10 -5.65
N GLY A 65 6.79 -16.62 -4.41
CA GLY A 65 7.97 -16.42 -3.57
C GLY A 65 8.68 -17.74 -3.27
N TRP A 66 7.94 -18.79 -2.94
CA TRP A 66 8.48 -20.14 -2.75
C TRP A 66 9.08 -20.72 -4.05
N LEU A 67 8.37 -20.57 -5.17
CA LEU A 67 8.87 -20.97 -6.49
C LEU A 67 10.13 -20.20 -6.87
N GLY A 68 10.16 -18.88 -6.65
CA GLY A 68 11.36 -18.09 -6.91
C GLY A 68 12.51 -18.49 -6.00
N ASN A 69 12.25 -18.89 -4.76
CA ASN A 69 13.29 -19.38 -3.86
C ASN A 69 13.89 -20.73 -4.31
N SER A 70 13.15 -21.57 -5.04
CA SER A 70 13.70 -22.81 -5.61
C SER A 70 14.57 -22.55 -6.86
N LEU A 71 14.35 -21.43 -7.55
CA LEU A 71 15.15 -20.98 -8.69
C LEU A 71 16.39 -20.21 -8.24
N ARG A 72 17.40 -20.93 -7.76
CA ARG A 72 18.54 -20.32 -7.03
C ARG A 72 19.57 -19.60 -7.88
N PHE A 73 19.77 -19.99 -9.14
CA PHE A 73 20.78 -19.40 -10.05
C PHE A 73 22.15 -19.13 -9.38
N GLY A 74 22.70 -20.13 -8.68
CA GLY A 74 23.99 -20.03 -7.99
C GLY A 74 23.93 -19.41 -6.58
N ALA A 75 22.74 -19.16 -6.02
CA ALA A 75 22.60 -18.68 -4.64
C ALA A 75 22.90 -19.82 -3.64
N PRO A 76 23.73 -19.60 -2.60
CA PRO A 76 24.06 -20.62 -1.60
C PRO A 76 22.81 -21.18 -0.91
N GLU A 77 22.80 -22.46 -0.49
CA GLU A 77 21.59 -23.20 -0.03
C GLU A 77 20.77 -22.53 1.10
N HIS A 78 21.41 -21.67 1.91
CA HIS A 78 20.76 -20.96 3.02
C HIS A 78 20.49 -19.47 2.76
N HIS A 79 20.86 -18.95 1.58
CA HIS A 79 20.62 -17.55 1.23
C HIS A 79 19.33 -17.39 0.43
N PRO A 80 18.50 -16.38 0.72
CA PRO A 80 17.31 -16.12 -0.08
C PRO A 80 17.67 -15.87 -1.55
N ALA A 81 17.00 -16.55 -2.48
CA ALA A 81 17.24 -16.34 -3.91
C ALA A 81 16.56 -15.07 -4.40
N PHE A 82 17.25 -14.26 -5.21
CA PHE A 82 16.70 -13.01 -5.75
C PHE A 82 15.45 -13.22 -6.62
N MET A 83 15.31 -14.41 -7.22
CA MET A 83 14.11 -14.83 -7.96
C MET A 83 12.83 -14.81 -7.12
N SER A 84 12.92 -15.06 -5.81
CA SER A 84 11.76 -14.99 -4.91
C SER A 84 11.11 -13.60 -4.97
N GLY A 85 11.91 -12.54 -4.80
CA GLY A 85 11.43 -11.17 -4.92
C GLY A 85 11.02 -10.80 -6.35
N LEU A 86 11.79 -11.25 -7.35
CA LEU A 86 11.56 -10.86 -8.74
C LEU A 86 10.24 -11.41 -9.29
N LEU A 87 9.92 -12.68 -9.02
CA LEU A 87 8.64 -13.28 -9.44
C LEU A 87 7.46 -12.63 -8.74
N VAL A 88 7.58 -12.37 -7.43
CA VAL A 88 6.55 -11.65 -6.66
C VAL A 88 6.33 -10.26 -7.24
N ALA A 89 7.40 -9.53 -7.57
CA ALA A 89 7.31 -8.20 -8.16
C ALA A 89 6.66 -8.22 -9.55
N ALA A 90 7.11 -9.12 -10.43
CA ALA A 90 6.58 -9.25 -11.78
C ALA A 90 5.10 -9.61 -11.79
N ALA A 91 4.69 -10.59 -10.97
CA ALA A 91 3.29 -10.96 -10.83
C ALA A 91 2.47 -9.83 -10.21
N SER A 92 2.99 -9.15 -9.18
CA SER A 92 2.30 -8.02 -8.55
C SER A 92 2.01 -6.89 -9.54
N TRP A 93 2.98 -6.53 -10.38
CA TRP A 93 2.78 -5.55 -11.45
C TRP A 93 1.75 -6.02 -12.48
N GLY A 94 1.87 -7.26 -12.95
CA GLY A 94 0.95 -7.83 -13.95
C GLY A 94 -0.49 -7.89 -13.45
N LEU A 95 -0.69 -8.27 -12.19
CA LEU A 95 -2.00 -8.27 -11.55
C LEU A 95 -2.52 -6.84 -11.29
N ALA A 96 -1.65 -5.89 -10.95
CA ALA A 96 -2.02 -4.48 -10.75
C ALA A 96 -2.52 -3.85 -12.07
N GLU A 97 -1.97 -4.24 -13.23
CA GLU A 97 -2.46 -3.81 -14.55
C GLU A 97 -3.93 -4.16 -14.81
N TYR A 98 -4.44 -5.20 -14.15
CA TYR A 98 -5.84 -5.58 -14.23
C TYR A 98 -6.63 -5.08 -13.02
N PHE A 99 -6.26 -5.47 -11.80
CA PHE A 99 -7.05 -5.19 -10.59
C PHE A 99 -6.98 -3.73 -10.16
N THR A 100 -5.83 -3.08 -10.27
CA THR A 100 -5.66 -1.67 -9.92
C THR A 100 -6.12 -0.76 -11.05
N ARG A 101 -5.61 -0.97 -12.27
CA ARG A 101 -5.85 -0.03 -13.38
C ARG A 101 -7.25 -0.17 -14.00
N GLN A 102 -7.69 -1.41 -14.25
CA GLN A 102 -8.93 -1.66 -15.00
C GLN A 102 -10.12 -1.82 -14.04
N ARG A 103 -9.98 -2.68 -13.03
CA ARG A 103 -11.05 -2.96 -12.06
C ARG A 103 -11.15 -1.95 -10.92
N ARG A 104 -10.12 -1.14 -10.68
CA ARG A 104 -10.08 -0.09 -9.65
C ARG A 104 -10.39 -0.58 -8.23
N MET A 105 -9.97 -1.80 -7.89
CA MET A 105 -10.20 -2.40 -6.56
C MET A 105 -9.19 -1.87 -5.54
N ALA A 106 -9.64 -1.41 -4.37
CA ALA A 106 -8.75 -0.77 -3.39
C ALA A 106 -7.86 -1.77 -2.63
N LEU A 107 -8.46 -2.78 -1.99
CA LEU A 107 -7.76 -3.73 -1.12
C LEU A 107 -6.70 -4.56 -1.87
N PRO A 108 -7.00 -5.19 -3.04
CA PRO A 108 -5.98 -5.87 -3.83
C PRO A 108 -4.85 -4.93 -4.27
N SER A 109 -5.15 -3.67 -4.60
CA SER A 109 -4.12 -2.71 -5.04
C SER A 109 -3.10 -2.39 -3.94
N ILE A 110 -3.53 -2.31 -2.69
CA ILE A 110 -2.63 -2.12 -1.54
C ILE A 110 -1.69 -3.32 -1.42
N LEU A 111 -2.24 -4.54 -1.47
CA LEU A 111 -1.46 -5.78 -1.37
C LEU A 111 -0.46 -5.93 -2.53
N LEU A 112 -0.89 -5.67 -3.75
CA LEU A 112 -0.06 -5.75 -4.95
C LEU A 112 1.03 -4.68 -4.96
N LEU A 113 0.77 -3.47 -4.44
CA LEU A 113 1.81 -2.48 -4.24
C LEU A 113 2.89 -2.99 -3.28
N CYS A 114 2.48 -3.53 -2.12
CA CYS A 114 3.42 -4.07 -1.14
C CYS A 114 4.24 -5.23 -1.74
N GLY A 115 3.59 -6.13 -2.47
CA GLY A 115 4.24 -7.21 -3.20
C GLY A 115 5.23 -6.70 -4.25
N PHE A 116 4.87 -5.65 -5.00
CA PHE A 116 5.74 -5.07 -6.02
C PHE A 116 6.96 -4.37 -5.44
N VAL A 117 6.76 -3.38 -4.55
CA VAL A 117 7.86 -2.59 -3.97
C VAL A 117 8.74 -3.45 -3.06
N GLY A 118 8.13 -4.28 -2.21
CA GLY A 118 8.84 -5.21 -1.35
C GLY A 118 9.58 -6.27 -2.16
N GLY A 119 8.94 -6.85 -3.18
CA GLY A 119 9.53 -7.87 -4.04
C GLY A 119 10.73 -7.36 -4.84
N ILE A 120 10.64 -6.16 -5.45
CA ILE A 120 11.73 -5.62 -6.26
C ILE A 120 12.92 -5.17 -5.39
N ALA A 121 12.66 -4.59 -4.22
CA ALA A 121 13.70 -4.24 -3.25
C ALA A 121 14.37 -5.50 -2.70
N PHE A 122 13.59 -6.52 -2.32
CA PHE A 122 14.12 -7.81 -1.88
C PHE A 122 14.97 -8.48 -2.95
N ALA A 123 14.52 -8.51 -4.21
CA ALA A 123 15.29 -9.07 -5.32
C ALA A 123 16.64 -8.37 -5.47
N ALA A 124 16.66 -7.03 -5.42
CA ALA A 124 17.90 -6.26 -5.49
C ALA A 124 18.84 -6.55 -4.30
N GLY A 125 18.31 -6.60 -3.08
CA GLY A 125 19.09 -6.90 -1.87
C GLY A 125 19.65 -8.33 -1.88
N ALA A 126 18.83 -9.31 -2.20
CA ALA A 126 19.23 -10.71 -2.31
C ALA A 126 20.29 -10.92 -3.41
N LEU A 127 20.15 -10.23 -4.56
CA LEU A 127 21.15 -10.26 -5.61
C LEU A 127 22.47 -9.62 -5.15
N GLY A 128 22.42 -8.48 -4.46
CA GLY A 128 23.60 -7.84 -3.88
C GLY A 128 24.32 -8.75 -2.89
N ALA A 129 23.59 -9.41 -2.00
CA ALA A 129 24.13 -10.38 -1.05
C ALA A 129 24.70 -11.63 -1.73
N GLN A 130 24.10 -12.07 -2.84
CA GLN A 130 24.61 -13.19 -3.63
C GLN A 130 25.95 -12.84 -4.31
N ILE A 131 26.11 -11.62 -4.80
CA ILE A 131 27.35 -11.15 -5.46
C ILE A 131 28.45 -10.91 -4.42
N LEU A 132 28.10 -10.46 -3.21
CA LEU A 132 29.02 -10.14 -2.11
C LEU A 132 28.68 -10.95 -0.84
N PRO A 133 28.87 -12.28 -0.83
CA PRO A 133 28.40 -13.16 0.25
C PRO A 133 29.15 -12.98 1.58
N SER A 134 30.35 -12.39 1.57
CA SER A 134 31.17 -12.08 2.74
C SER A 134 31.25 -10.57 3.02
N ALA A 135 30.20 -9.84 2.66
CA ALA A 135 30.09 -8.41 2.92
C ALA A 135 30.15 -8.11 4.43
N GLY A 136 31.07 -7.24 4.85
CA GLY A 136 31.02 -6.63 6.19
C GLY A 136 29.90 -5.57 6.29
N ASP A 137 29.69 -5.02 7.49
CA ASP A 137 28.53 -4.17 7.81
C ASP A 137 28.36 -2.95 6.88
N ARG A 138 29.48 -2.37 6.45
CA ARG A 138 29.48 -1.29 5.45
C ARG A 138 28.91 -1.74 4.11
N ALA A 139 29.36 -2.89 3.60
CA ALA A 139 28.88 -3.42 2.33
C ALA A 139 27.41 -3.88 2.43
N ALA A 140 27.00 -4.46 3.56
CA ALA A 140 25.60 -4.77 3.84
C ALA A 140 24.71 -3.51 3.83
N SER A 141 25.17 -2.43 4.45
CA SER A 141 24.47 -1.13 4.46
C SER A 141 24.33 -0.53 3.05
N LEU A 142 25.37 -0.68 2.21
CA LEU A 142 25.32 -0.26 0.81
C LEU A 142 24.36 -1.13 -0.03
N ILE A 143 24.33 -2.45 0.19
CA ILE A 143 23.38 -3.36 -0.46
C ILE A 143 21.95 -2.98 -0.08
N LEU A 144 21.69 -2.74 1.20
CA LEU A 144 20.37 -2.29 1.68
C LEU A 144 19.98 -0.94 1.07
N SER A 145 20.93 0.01 1.00
CA SER A 145 20.71 1.30 0.34
C SER A 145 20.38 1.15 -1.15
N ALA A 146 21.08 0.26 -1.86
CA ALA A 146 20.82 0.00 -3.27
C ALA A 146 19.45 -0.66 -3.48
N ALA A 147 19.09 -1.63 -2.63
CA ALA A 147 17.77 -2.26 -2.62
C ALA A 147 16.64 -1.24 -2.37
N ALA A 148 16.83 -0.35 -1.38
CA ALA A 148 15.90 0.73 -1.08
C ALA A 148 15.78 1.71 -2.26
N ALA A 149 16.87 2.00 -2.97
CA ALA A 149 16.86 2.87 -4.15
C ALA A 149 16.05 2.24 -5.30
N VAL A 150 16.23 0.95 -5.54
CA VAL A 150 15.42 0.18 -6.50
C VAL A 150 13.94 0.19 -6.10
N GLY A 151 13.64 0.01 -4.81
CA GLY A 151 12.27 0.12 -4.28
C GLY A 151 11.66 1.51 -4.48
N ALA A 152 12.42 2.58 -4.22
CA ALA A 152 11.97 3.96 -4.41
C ALA A 152 11.72 4.29 -5.89
N ILE A 153 12.59 3.85 -6.78
CA ILE A 153 12.40 3.97 -8.24
C ILE A 153 11.17 3.18 -8.68
N GLY A 154 11.02 1.94 -8.19
CA GLY A 154 9.85 1.10 -8.43
C GLY A 154 8.58 1.80 -7.98
N ALA A 155 8.53 2.34 -6.76
CA ALA A 155 7.39 3.10 -6.25
C ALA A 155 7.08 4.33 -7.13
N ALA A 156 8.09 5.07 -7.60
CA ALA A 156 7.88 6.19 -8.53
C ALA A 156 7.27 5.74 -9.87
N LEU A 157 7.74 4.62 -10.43
CA LEU A 157 7.16 4.02 -11.65
C LEU A 157 5.73 3.55 -11.42
N HIS A 158 5.47 2.88 -10.29
CA HIS A 158 4.14 2.42 -9.89
C HIS A 158 3.18 3.60 -9.72
N TRP A 159 3.62 4.69 -9.08
CA TRP A 159 2.82 5.89 -8.91
C TRP A 159 2.44 6.50 -10.26
N ARG A 160 3.41 6.69 -11.16
CA ARG A 160 3.17 7.21 -12.51
C ARG A 160 2.17 6.36 -13.29
N ARG A 161 2.16 5.04 -13.06
CA ARG A 161 1.32 4.10 -13.80
C ARG A 161 -0.10 3.97 -13.23
N PHE A 162 -0.23 3.84 -11.92
CA PHE A 162 -1.48 3.46 -11.25
C PHE A 162 -2.09 4.59 -10.41
N MET A 163 -1.31 5.62 -10.04
CA MET A 163 -1.76 6.78 -9.26
C MET A 163 -2.48 6.42 -7.95
N VAL A 164 -1.94 5.42 -7.23
CA VAL A 164 -2.47 4.91 -5.95
C VAL A 164 -1.82 5.62 -4.77
N PRO A 165 -2.57 6.38 -3.92
CA PRO A 165 -2.05 7.21 -2.83
C PRO A 165 -0.95 6.58 -1.95
N ILE A 166 -1.16 5.33 -1.52
CA ILE A 166 -0.21 4.59 -0.66
C ILE A 166 1.18 4.41 -1.30
N THR A 167 1.31 4.44 -2.63
CA THR A 167 2.60 4.32 -3.31
C THR A 167 3.56 5.45 -2.94
N VAL A 168 3.05 6.65 -2.66
CA VAL A 168 3.89 7.77 -2.21
C VAL A 168 4.49 7.48 -0.85
N ALA A 169 3.73 6.90 0.07
CA ALA A 169 4.22 6.52 1.40
C ALA A 169 5.27 5.42 1.32
N ALA A 170 5.03 4.38 0.50
CA ALA A 170 6.02 3.34 0.23
C ALA A 170 7.31 3.92 -0.38
N GLY A 171 7.19 4.85 -1.33
CA GLY A 171 8.33 5.54 -1.93
C GLY A 171 9.09 6.43 -0.95
N ALA A 172 8.40 7.14 -0.05
CA ALA A 172 9.01 7.96 0.98
C ALA A 172 9.77 7.10 2.01
N ALA A 173 9.19 5.98 2.44
CA ALA A 173 9.86 5.02 3.32
C ALA A 173 11.10 4.40 2.63
N ALA A 174 11.01 4.05 1.35
CA ALA A 174 12.14 3.56 0.58
C ALA A 174 13.25 4.63 0.45
N ALA A 175 12.90 5.89 0.18
CA ALA A 175 13.86 6.99 0.13
C ALA A 175 14.54 7.24 1.48
N ALA A 176 13.80 7.13 2.60
CA ALA A 176 14.38 7.15 3.93
C ALA A 176 15.37 5.98 4.14
N GLY A 177 15.03 4.78 3.67
CA GLY A 177 15.92 3.61 3.69
C GLY A 177 17.22 3.82 2.90
N VAL A 178 17.17 4.52 1.75
CA VAL A 178 18.37 4.91 1.00
C VAL A 178 19.27 5.80 1.85
N LEU A 179 18.73 6.88 2.39
CA LEU A 179 19.50 7.83 3.20
C LEU A 179 20.08 7.15 4.44
N ALA A 180 19.27 6.33 5.12
CA ALA A 180 19.72 5.60 6.29
C ALA A 180 20.84 4.62 5.95
N GLY A 181 20.70 3.83 4.87
CA GLY A 181 21.73 2.89 4.43
C GLY A 181 23.05 3.57 4.05
N LEU A 182 23.01 4.74 3.41
CA LEU A 182 24.22 5.51 3.11
C LEU A 182 24.93 6.02 4.36
N VAL A 183 24.17 6.52 5.35
CA VAL A 183 24.75 6.99 6.61
C VAL A 183 25.31 5.84 7.43
N LEU A 184 24.60 4.71 7.52
CA LEU A 184 25.07 3.51 8.22
C LEU A 184 26.30 2.89 7.53
N ALA A 185 26.42 3.00 6.21
CA ALA A 185 27.64 2.61 5.51
C ALA A 185 28.87 3.47 5.89
N ALA A 186 28.66 4.72 6.33
CA ALA A 186 29.73 5.58 6.82
C ALA A 186 30.07 5.32 8.29
N PHE A 187 29.09 4.88 9.09
CA PHE A 187 29.20 4.63 10.54
C PHE A 187 28.58 3.28 10.92
N PRO A 188 29.19 2.15 10.52
CA PRO A 188 28.57 0.82 10.67
C PRO A 188 28.44 0.37 12.14
N ASP A 189 29.35 0.78 13.01
CA ASP A 189 29.44 0.28 14.39
C ASP A 189 28.58 1.07 15.41
N ASN A 190 27.56 1.79 14.94
CA ASN A 190 26.73 2.63 15.80
C ASN A 190 25.30 2.10 15.93
N ASP A 191 25.06 1.35 17.00
CA ASP A 191 23.76 0.71 17.27
C ASP A 191 22.62 1.70 17.55
N THR A 192 22.94 2.94 17.94
CA THR A 192 21.92 3.98 18.20
C THR A 192 21.50 4.70 16.92
N LEU A 193 22.39 4.77 15.93
CA LEU A 193 22.21 5.55 14.72
C LEU A 193 21.01 5.11 13.86
N PRO A 194 20.71 3.80 13.68
CA PRO A 194 19.51 3.36 12.97
C PRO A 194 18.22 3.96 13.54
N PHE A 195 18.09 4.03 14.87
CA PHE A 195 16.90 4.55 15.54
C PHE A 195 16.81 6.07 15.44
N VAL A 196 17.93 6.77 15.52
CA VAL A 196 17.97 8.23 15.28
C VAL A 196 17.59 8.55 13.84
N LEU A 197 18.13 7.81 12.87
CA LEU A 197 17.80 7.97 11.45
C LEU A 197 16.33 7.66 11.17
N LEU A 198 15.79 6.62 11.81
CA LEU A 198 14.38 6.26 11.73
C LEU A 198 13.48 7.36 12.29
N LEU A 199 13.84 7.93 13.44
CA LEU A 199 13.12 9.05 14.07
C LEU A 199 13.12 10.29 13.18
N VAL A 200 14.29 10.72 12.72
CA VAL A 200 14.45 11.90 11.85
C VAL A 200 13.69 11.70 10.55
N SER A 201 13.77 10.51 9.95
CA SER A 201 13.02 10.18 8.75
C SER A 201 11.50 10.19 8.99
N GLY A 202 11.05 9.64 10.11
CA GLY A 202 9.64 9.65 10.51
C GLY A 202 9.11 11.08 10.68
N ILE A 203 9.86 11.94 11.36
CA ILE A 203 9.53 13.37 11.51
C ILE A 203 9.50 14.06 10.14
N ALA A 204 10.49 13.82 9.27
CA ALA A 204 10.53 14.41 7.94
C ALA A 204 9.33 13.98 7.07
N ILE A 205 8.96 12.70 7.09
CA ILE A 205 7.78 12.17 6.40
C ILE A 205 6.50 12.75 7.00
N PHE A 206 6.41 12.89 8.32
CA PHE A 206 5.28 13.53 8.99
C PHE A 206 5.12 14.99 8.55
N LEU A 207 6.21 15.78 8.52
CA LEU A 207 6.18 17.16 8.04
C LEU A 207 5.79 17.24 6.56
N LEU A 208 6.26 16.30 5.74
CA LEU A 208 5.83 16.17 4.35
C LEU A 208 4.32 15.87 4.26
N ALA A 209 3.81 14.97 5.10
CA ALA A 209 2.39 14.62 5.18
C ALA A 209 1.54 15.84 5.53
N MET A 210 1.95 16.59 6.56
CA MET A 210 1.32 17.86 6.97
C MET A 210 1.32 18.89 5.84
N ARG A 211 2.46 19.07 5.16
CA ARG A 211 2.56 19.98 4.01
C ARG A 211 1.58 19.57 2.92
N TRP A 212 1.45 18.27 2.64
CA TRP A 212 0.55 17.78 1.61
C TRP A 212 -0.92 18.01 1.98
N ASP A 213 -1.31 17.69 3.22
CA ASP A 213 -2.68 17.90 3.72
C ASP A 213 -3.07 19.38 3.69
N MET A 214 -2.18 20.27 4.13
CA MET A 214 -2.42 21.72 4.12
C MET A 214 -2.64 22.32 2.73
N THR A 215 -2.18 21.65 1.66
CA THR A 215 -2.39 22.12 0.27
C THR A 215 -3.76 21.76 -0.29
N ASP A 216 -4.57 20.96 0.42
CA ASP A 216 -5.91 20.54 0.00
C ASP A 216 -6.95 20.83 1.09
N ARG A 217 -7.06 22.10 1.49
CA ARG A 217 -7.97 22.55 2.55
C ARG A 217 -9.43 22.27 2.27
N ALA A 218 -9.81 22.23 1.00
CA ALA A 218 -11.18 21.97 0.57
C ALA A 218 -11.48 20.46 0.40
N ARG A 219 -10.49 19.57 0.58
CA ARG A 219 -10.58 18.12 0.41
C ARG A 219 -11.14 17.69 -0.95
N LEU A 220 -10.70 18.38 -2.01
CA LEU A 220 -11.21 18.17 -3.37
C LEU A 220 -10.28 17.31 -4.23
N THR A 221 -9.07 17.01 -3.77
CA THR A 221 -8.06 16.29 -4.56
C THR A 221 -7.61 15.00 -3.86
N ARG A 222 -6.81 14.17 -4.56
CA ARG A 222 -6.18 12.97 -3.98
C ARG A 222 -5.05 13.27 -2.99
N ARG A 223 -4.78 14.55 -2.71
CA ARG A 223 -3.65 14.99 -1.87
C ARG A 223 -3.88 14.67 -0.40
N SER A 224 -5.12 14.78 0.09
CA SER A 224 -5.47 14.34 1.45
C SER A 224 -5.31 12.82 1.61
N ASP A 225 -5.64 12.01 0.60
CA ASP A 225 -5.39 10.55 0.66
C ASP A 225 -3.89 10.25 0.76
N VAL A 226 -3.06 10.93 -0.04
CA VAL A 226 -1.60 10.78 0.04
C VAL A 226 -1.07 11.19 1.41
N ALA A 227 -1.57 12.29 1.96
CA ALA A 227 -1.21 12.75 3.29
C ALA A 227 -1.56 11.71 4.36
N PHE A 228 -2.75 11.12 4.30
CA PHE A 228 -3.16 10.04 5.21
C PHE A 228 -2.16 8.88 5.21
N TRP A 229 -1.76 8.38 4.03
CA TRP A 229 -0.80 7.27 3.95
C TRP A 229 0.61 7.66 4.43
N LEU A 230 1.03 8.90 4.22
CA LEU A 230 2.30 9.39 4.75
C LEU A 230 2.29 9.47 6.28
N HIS A 231 1.17 9.90 6.89
CA HIS A 231 1.01 9.84 8.35
C HIS A 231 1.06 8.40 8.86
N LEU A 232 0.37 7.47 8.19
CA LEU A 232 0.37 6.06 8.56
C LEU A 232 1.78 5.45 8.51
N ALA A 233 2.62 5.85 7.54
CA ALA A 233 4.01 5.43 7.47
C ALA A 233 4.89 6.09 8.55
N ALA A 234 4.71 7.39 8.81
CA ALA A 234 5.51 8.13 9.78
C ALA A 234 5.27 7.68 11.23
N ALA A 235 4.03 7.36 11.60
CA ALA A 235 3.65 7.01 12.97
C ALA A 235 4.48 5.86 13.57
N PRO A 236 4.60 4.66 12.95
CA PRO A 236 5.41 3.58 13.50
C PRO A 236 6.90 3.92 13.51
N MET A 237 7.41 4.69 12.53
CA MET A 237 8.81 5.10 12.51
C MET A 237 9.15 5.97 13.74
N ILE A 238 8.28 6.90 14.09
CA ILE A 238 8.45 7.78 15.26
C ILE A 238 8.25 6.98 16.56
N ALA A 239 7.18 6.20 16.66
CA ALA A 239 6.87 5.47 17.90
C ALA A 239 7.94 4.42 18.23
N HIS A 240 8.34 3.60 17.24
CA HIS A 240 9.34 2.56 17.46
C HIS A 240 10.71 3.14 17.83
N SER A 241 11.14 4.20 17.15
CA SER A 241 12.41 4.86 17.47
C SER A 241 12.40 5.52 18.85
N LEU A 242 11.32 6.20 19.24
CA LEU A 242 11.20 6.80 20.57
C LEU A 242 11.25 5.74 21.68
N PHE A 243 10.50 4.65 21.57
CA PHE A 243 10.50 3.62 22.61
C PHE A 243 11.87 2.98 22.79
N HIS A 244 12.59 2.72 21.69
CA HIS A 244 13.95 2.19 21.77
C HIS A 244 14.93 3.21 22.36
N LEU A 245 14.87 4.49 21.94
CA LEU A 245 15.76 5.54 22.44
C LEU A 245 15.51 5.88 23.93
N LEU A 246 14.31 5.63 24.42
CA LEU A 246 13.95 5.78 25.83
C LEU A 246 14.23 4.52 26.67
N GLY A 247 14.66 3.41 26.05
CA GLY A 247 14.94 2.14 26.73
C GLY A 247 13.71 1.39 27.22
N VAL A 248 12.56 1.58 26.56
CA VAL A 248 11.29 0.92 26.91
C VAL A 248 11.11 -0.41 26.14
N LEU A 249 11.85 -0.58 25.04
CA LEU A 249 12.00 -1.81 24.25
C LEU A 249 13.47 -2.22 24.25
#